data_AF-A0A132MPY2-F1
#
_entry.id   AF-A0A132MPY2-F1
#
_cell.length_a   1.000
_cell.length_b   1.000
_cell.length_c   1.000
_cell.angle_alpha   90.00
_cell.angle_beta   90.00
_cell.angle_gamma   90.00
#
_symmetry.space_group_name_H-M   'P 1'
#
loop_
_entity.id
_entity.type
_entity.pdbx_description
1 polymer ?
#
loop_
_entity_poly.entity_id
_entity_poly.type
_entity_poly.pdbx_seq_one_letter_code
_entity_poly.pdbx_strand_id
1 'polypeptide(L)'
;MQALVDHLVTEQLWTPQLLGGKTTEEVGTSSGRTRSARGTPRRPGGVRAGVLDQLVHLSYGTVDAAEYCQEMISDLLVHAWDLARGIGADERLHPELVRLVYDQYAPRADELHQLGLFDAPVPVPDDADPQTTLIALFGRRP
;
A
#
# COMPACT_ATOMS: atom_id res chain seq x y z
N MET A 1 16.41 -0.74 2.69
CA MET A 1 16.07 0.69 2.51
C MET A 1 15.84 1.07 1.05
N GLN A 2 16.83 1.00 0.15
CA GLN A 2 16.64 1.36 -1.27
C GLN A 2 15.47 0.62 -1.94
N ALA A 3 15.36 -0.70 -1.72
CA ALA A 3 14.28 -1.51 -2.28
C ALA A 3 12.87 -1.07 -1.82
N LEU A 4 12.73 -0.62 -0.57
CA LEU A 4 11.46 -0.10 -0.03
C LEU A 4 11.06 1.21 -0.72
N VAL A 5 12.03 2.11 -0.90
CA VAL A 5 11.79 3.38 -1.61
C VAL A 5 11.45 3.13 -3.07
N ASP A 6 12.18 2.22 -3.73
CA ASP A 6 11.92 1.87 -5.13
C ASP A 6 10.54 1.21 -5.31
N HIS A 7 10.10 0.38 -4.36
CA HIS A 7 8.73 -0.18 -4.29
C HIS A 7 7.70 0.94 -4.22
N LEU A 8 7.76 1.79 -3.19
CA LEU A 8 6.81 2.88 -2.98
C LEU A 8 6.74 3.84 -4.18
N VAL A 9 7.89 4.22 -4.73
CA VAL A 9 7.93 5.11 -5.90
C VAL A 9 7.31 4.44 -7.12
N THR A 10 7.58 3.15 -7.33
CA THR A 10 7.01 2.41 -8.45
C THR A 10 5.49 2.36 -8.34
N GLU A 11 4.95 1.90 -7.22
CA GLU A 11 3.50 1.78 -6.99
C GLU A 11 2.80 3.13 -7.18
N GLN A 12 3.33 4.20 -6.58
CA GLN A 12 2.71 5.53 -6.67
C GLN A 12 2.79 6.16 -8.08
N LEU A 13 3.76 5.77 -8.91
CA LEU A 13 3.81 6.18 -10.32
C LEU A 13 2.79 5.42 -11.20
N TRP A 14 2.34 4.25 -10.75
CA TRP A 14 1.32 3.45 -11.43
C TRP A 14 -0.08 3.94 -11.12
N THR A 15 -0.35 4.33 -9.87
CA THR A 15 -1.66 4.77 -9.38
C THR A 15 -2.42 5.73 -10.33
N PRO A 16 -1.87 6.88 -10.79
CA PRO A 16 -2.60 7.78 -11.68
C PRO A 16 -2.86 7.21 -13.08
N GLN A 17 -2.10 6.19 -13.50
CA GLN A 17 -2.29 5.52 -14.77
C GLN A 17 -3.38 4.45 -14.68
N LEU A 18 -3.37 3.68 -13.59
CA LEU A 18 -4.38 2.67 -13.28
C LEU A 18 -5.75 3.31 -13.03
N LEU A 19 -5.79 4.40 -12.25
CA LEU A 19 -6.96 5.27 -12.10
C LEU A 19 -7.33 6.02 -13.40
N GLY A 20 -6.48 5.97 -14.43
CA GLY A 20 -6.76 6.49 -15.76
C GLY A 20 -7.35 5.44 -16.70
N GLY A 21 -7.62 4.22 -16.20
CA GLY A 21 -8.18 3.10 -16.96
C GLY A 21 -7.15 2.20 -17.65
N LYS A 22 -5.84 2.43 -17.46
CA LYS A 22 -4.83 1.54 -18.02
C LYS A 22 -4.76 0.22 -17.25
N THR A 23 -4.38 -0.85 -17.93
CA THR A 23 -4.08 -2.14 -17.29
C THR A 23 -2.64 -2.19 -16.75
N THR A 24 -2.36 -3.14 -15.85
CA THR A 24 -0.98 -3.39 -15.36
C THR A 24 0.01 -3.73 -16.47
N GLU A 25 -0.43 -4.35 -17.57
CA GLU A 25 0.40 -4.64 -18.74
C GLU A 25 0.80 -3.37 -19.51
N GLU A 26 -0.15 -2.45 -19.71
CA GLU A 26 0.09 -1.15 -20.36
C GLU A 26 0.95 -0.23 -19.49
N VAL A 27 0.82 -0.32 -18.17
CA VAL A 27 1.68 0.42 -17.24
C VAL A 27 3.06 -0.20 -17.18
N GLY A 28 3.19 -1.52 -16.97
CA GLY A 28 4.46 -2.22 -16.82
C GLY A 28 5.41 -2.13 -18.02
N THR A 29 4.88 -1.89 -19.22
CA THR A 29 5.67 -1.60 -20.43
C THR A 29 6.20 -0.17 -20.51
N SER A 30 5.56 0.78 -19.81
CA SER A 30 5.87 2.22 -19.84
C SER A 30 6.57 2.73 -18.57
N SER A 31 6.34 2.08 -17.43
CA SER A 31 7.06 2.29 -16.18
C SER A 31 8.31 1.42 -16.19
N GLY A 32 9.35 1.86 -16.89
CA GLY A 32 10.66 1.24 -16.78
C GLY A 32 11.01 1.09 -15.31
N ARG A 33 11.29 -0.16 -14.88
CA ARG A 33 11.87 -0.50 -13.57
C ARG A 33 12.73 0.68 -13.12
N THR A 34 12.28 1.42 -12.11
CA THR A 34 12.93 2.66 -11.67
C THR A 34 14.29 2.30 -11.08
N ARG A 35 15.29 2.15 -11.95
CA ARG A 35 16.67 2.00 -11.56
C ARG A 35 17.13 3.38 -11.14
N SER A 36 16.98 3.65 -9.84
CA SER A 36 17.19 4.92 -9.15
C SER A 36 16.10 5.97 -9.39
N ALA A 37 15.67 6.59 -8.29
CA ALA A 37 14.84 7.79 -8.16
C ALA A 37 15.46 9.04 -8.83
N ARG A 38 15.87 8.92 -10.09
CA ARG A 38 16.38 9.98 -10.98
C ARG A 38 15.44 10.27 -12.14
N GLY A 39 14.19 9.83 -12.04
CA GLY A 39 13.13 10.26 -12.95
C GLY A 39 12.69 11.68 -12.60
N THR A 40 12.40 12.50 -13.61
CA THR A 40 11.70 13.77 -13.40
C THR A 40 10.36 13.49 -12.71
N PRO A 41 9.99 14.22 -11.64
CA PRO A 41 8.68 14.05 -11.02
C PRO A 41 7.60 14.32 -12.06
N ARG A 42 6.92 13.25 -12.51
CA ARG A 42 5.77 13.40 -13.39
C ARG A 42 4.65 13.95 -12.52
N ARG A 43 4.18 15.16 -12.83
CA ARG A 43 3.02 15.74 -12.15
C ARG A 43 1.89 14.71 -12.21
N PRO A 44 1.27 14.35 -11.07
CA PRO A 44 0.04 13.57 -11.13
C PRO A 44 -0.94 14.35 -12.02
N GLY A 45 -1.52 13.66 -13.01
CA GLY A 45 -2.64 14.22 -13.74
C GLY A 45 -3.73 14.60 -12.74
N GLY A 46 -4.44 15.70 -12.97
CA GLY A 46 -5.52 16.10 -12.07
C GLY A 46 -6.52 14.96 -11.87
N VAL A 47 -6.95 14.75 -10.63
CA VAL A 47 -8.01 13.80 -10.30
C VAL A 47 -9.29 14.25 -11.00
N ARG A 48 -9.86 13.41 -11.87
CA ARG A 48 -11.11 13.70 -12.55
C ARG A 48 -12.28 13.38 -11.62
N ALA A 49 -13.37 14.15 -11.73
CA ALA A 49 -14.62 13.81 -11.05
C ALA A 49 -15.09 12.40 -11.50
N GLY A 50 -15.59 11.60 -10.58
CA GLY A 50 -16.03 10.22 -10.84
C GLY A 50 -14.91 9.18 -10.88
N VAL A 51 -13.66 9.53 -10.56
CA VAL A 51 -12.52 8.58 -10.55
C VAL A 51 -12.75 7.41 -9.60
N LEU A 52 -13.56 7.58 -8.55
CA LEU A 52 -13.81 6.54 -7.56
C LEU A 52 -14.93 5.58 -7.99
N ASP A 53 -15.73 5.97 -8.99
CA ASP A 53 -16.86 5.19 -9.51
C ASP A 53 -16.45 4.25 -10.66
N GLN A 54 -15.16 4.18 -10.96
CA GLN A 54 -14.62 3.36 -12.05
C GLN A 54 -13.98 2.07 -11.54
N LEU A 55 -13.77 1.15 -12.46
CA LEU A 55 -13.02 -0.08 -12.22
C LEU A 55 -11.52 0.12 -12.51
N VAL A 56 -10.68 -0.57 -11.75
CA VAL A 56 -9.23 -0.62 -11.91
C VAL A 56 -8.80 -2.04 -12.25
N HIS A 57 -8.02 -2.19 -13.33
CA HIS A 57 -7.57 -3.49 -13.83
C HIS A 57 -6.18 -3.84 -13.29
N LEU A 58 -6.16 -4.75 -12.32
CA LEU A 58 -4.97 -5.22 -11.61
C LEU A 58 -4.56 -6.61 -12.10
N SER A 59 -3.35 -7.05 -11.73
CA SER A 59 -2.82 -8.37 -12.14
C SER A 59 -3.65 -9.53 -11.59
N TYR A 60 -4.28 -9.34 -10.42
CA TYR A 60 -5.06 -10.35 -9.74
C TYR A 60 -6.57 -10.24 -10.00
N GLY A 61 -7.02 -9.22 -10.75
CA GLY A 61 -8.45 -9.03 -11.01
C GLY A 61 -8.81 -7.58 -11.31
N THR A 62 -10.12 -7.31 -11.33
CA THR A 62 -10.66 -5.95 -11.48
C THR A 62 -11.38 -5.57 -10.20
N VAL A 63 -11.06 -4.41 -9.65
CA VAL A 63 -11.60 -3.90 -8.38
C VAL A 63 -12.17 -2.50 -8.56
N ASP A 64 -13.00 -2.05 -7.63
CA ASP A 64 -13.45 -0.66 -7.61
C ASP A 64 -12.28 0.29 -7.31
N ALA A 65 -12.25 1.47 -7.92
CA ALA A 65 -11.20 2.45 -7.69
C ALA A 65 -11.13 2.90 -6.23
N ALA A 66 -12.27 2.95 -5.53
CA ALA A 66 -12.31 3.18 -4.10
C ALA A 66 -11.57 2.09 -3.30
N GLU A 67 -11.74 0.81 -3.67
CA GLU A 67 -11.02 -0.31 -3.05
C GLU A 67 -9.52 -0.21 -3.34
N TYR A 68 -9.12 0.02 -4.59
CA TYR A 68 -7.72 0.22 -4.95
C TYR A 68 -7.07 1.40 -4.20
N CYS A 69 -7.79 2.51 -4.00
CA CYS A 69 -7.30 3.61 -3.17
C CYS A 69 -7.08 3.19 -1.71
N GLN A 70 -7.93 2.34 -1.14
CA GLN A 70 -7.73 1.81 0.22
C GLN A 70 -6.50 0.89 0.28
N GLU A 71 -6.25 0.07 -0.73
CA GLU A 71 -5.01 -0.73 -0.81
C GLU A 71 -3.78 0.16 -0.81
N MET A 72 -3.80 1.25 -1.59
CA MET A 72 -2.68 2.20 -1.66
C MET A 72 -2.46 3.00 -0.38
N ILE A 73 -3.53 3.33 0.34
CA ILE A 73 -3.42 3.93 1.67
C ILE A 73 -2.76 2.95 2.64
N SER A 74 -3.12 1.67 2.57
CA SER A 74 -2.64 0.62 3.47
C SER A 74 -1.16 0.29 3.23
N ASP A 75 -0.77 0.14 1.96
CA ASP A 75 0.62 -0.02 1.54
C ASP A 75 1.49 1.14 2.04
N LEU A 76 1.06 2.39 1.79
CA LEU A 76 1.77 3.59 2.25
C LEU A 76 1.89 3.65 3.76
N LEU A 77 0.81 3.36 4.50
CA LEU A 77 0.80 3.47 5.96
C LEU A 77 1.79 2.48 6.60
N VAL A 78 1.75 1.23 6.17
CA VAL A 78 2.60 0.17 6.71
C VAL A 78 4.06 0.41 6.30
N HIS A 79 4.32 0.85 5.07
CA HIS A 79 5.68 1.13 4.62
C HIS A 79 6.24 2.46 5.15
N ALA A 80 5.41 3.43 5.51
CA ALA A 80 5.86 4.61 6.25
C ALA A 80 6.45 4.20 7.61
N TRP A 81 5.83 3.21 8.28
CA TRP A 81 6.37 2.63 9.50
C TRP A 81 7.69 1.88 9.26
N ASP A 82 7.77 1.04 8.21
CA ASP A 82 9.01 0.33 7.86
C ASP A 82 10.17 1.30 7.59
N LEU A 83 9.86 2.39 6.89
CA LEU A 83 10.82 3.45 6.55
C LEU A 83 11.28 4.18 7.81
N ALA A 84 10.34 4.65 8.65
CA ALA A 84 10.64 5.37 9.88
C ALA A 84 11.56 4.54 10.79
N ARG A 85 11.22 3.26 10.99
CA ARG A 85 12.03 2.31 11.74
C ARG A 85 13.43 2.16 11.18
N GLY A 86 13.54 1.93 9.87
CA GLY A 86 14.83 1.67 9.23
C GLY A 86 15.77 2.89 9.20
N ILE A 87 15.25 4.11 9.41
CA ILE A 87 16.06 5.34 9.53
C ILE A 87 16.16 5.86 10.97
N GLY A 88 15.53 5.21 11.95
CA GLY A 88 15.49 5.65 13.34
C GLY A 88 14.69 6.95 13.57
N ALA A 89 13.64 7.18 12.79
CA ALA A 89 12.72 8.30 12.96
C ALA A 89 11.52 7.93 13.86
N ASP A 90 10.61 8.88 14.07
CA ASP A 90 9.36 8.63 14.79
C ASP A 90 8.46 7.67 14.00
N GLU A 91 8.13 6.53 14.61
CA GLU A 91 7.31 5.47 14.02
C GLU A 91 5.80 5.66 14.25
N ARG A 92 5.38 6.74 14.92
CA ARG A 92 3.97 6.99 15.24
C ARG A 92 3.15 7.23 13.98
N LEU A 93 2.16 6.36 13.78
CA LEU A 93 1.18 6.47 12.71
C LEU A 93 -0.06 7.27 13.17
N HIS A 94 -0.79 7.81 12.21
CA HIS A 94 -2.02 8.53 12.51
C HIS A 94 -3.11 7.56 13.00
N PRO A 95 -3.69 7.76 14.21
CA PRO A 95 -4.61 6.77 14.81
C PRO A 95 -5.83 6.43 13.97
N GLU A 96 -6.38 7.40 13.23
CA GLU A 96 -7.53 7.15 12.37
C GLU A 96 -7.18 6.27 11.16
N LEU A 97 -5.97 6.41 10.60
CA LEU A 97 -5.50 5.56 9.50
C LEU A 97 -5.20 4.15 10.01
N VAL A 98 -4.61 4.05 11.20
CA VAL A 98 -4.38 2.76 11.86
C VAL A 98 -5.70 1.99 12.01
N ARG A 99 -6.74 2.65 12.55
CA ARG A 99 -8.06 2.04 12.71
C ARG A 99 -8.68 1.67 11.35
N LEU A 100 -8.65 2.59 10.38
CA LEU A 100 -9.20 2.37 9.05
C LEU A 100 -8.61 1.11 8.37
N VAL A 101 -7.28 1.00 8.38
CA VAL A 101 -6.59 -0.14 7.77
C VAL A 101 -6.80 -1.41 8.58
N TYR A 102 -6.80 -1.33 9.91
CA TYR A 102 -7.10 -2.49 10.75
C TYR A 102 -8.50 -3.05 10.47
N ASP A 103 -9.53 -2.20 10.50
CA ASP A 103 -10.92 -2.59 10.26
C ASP A 103 -11.10 -3.26 8.87
N GLN A 104 -10.30 -2.83 7.88
CA GLN A 104 -10.34 -3.37 6.52
C GLN A 104 -9.70 -4.76 6.40
N TYR A 105 -8.61 -5.03 7.12
CA TYR A 105 -7.80 -6.24 6.91
C TYR A 105 -7.95 -7.29 8.00
N ALA A 106 -8.25 -6.92 9.24
CA ALA A 106 -8.42 -7.87 10.34
C ALA A 106 -9.44 -8.99 10.03
N PRO A 107 -10.59 -8.74 9.37
CA PRO A 107 -11.54 -9.81 9.05
C PRO A 107 -11.04 -10.85 8.06
N ARG A 108 -10.01 -10.52 7.27
CA ARG A 108 -9.50 -11.32 6.13
C ARG A 108 -8.00 -11.60 6.21
N ALA A 109 -7.36 -11.31 7.34
CA ALA A 109 -5.92 -11.44 7.49
C ALA A 109 -5.42 -12.88 7.31
N ASP A 110 -6.13 -13.86 7.87
CA ASP A 110 -5.81 -15.28 7.72
C ASP A 110 -5.91 -15.74 6.26
N GLU A 111 -6.94 -15.29 5.53
CA GLU A 111 -7.13 -15.59 4.11
C GLU A 111 -5.99 -14.99 3.28
N LEU A 112 -5.67 -13.71 3.48
CA LEU A 112 -4.60 -13.02 2.75
C LEU A 112 -3.23 -13.63 3.04
N HIS A 113 -3.01 -14.14 4.25
CA HIS A 113 -1.83 -14.92 4.59
C HIS A 113 -1.80 -16.26 3.82
N GLN A 114 -2.89 -17.01 3.80
CA GLN A 114 -2.98 -18.29 3.08
C GLN A 114 -2.79 -18.13 1.57
N LEU A 115 -3.20 -16.99 1.01
CA LEU A 115 -2.98 -16.63 -0.39
C LEU A 115 -1.53 -16.15 -0.67
N GLY A 116 -0.70 -16.01 0.36
CA GLY A 116 0.68 -15.54 0.25
C GLY A 116 0.80 -14.05 -0.08
N LEU A 117 -0.28 -13.29 0.09
CA LEU A 117 -0.29 -11.84 -0.13
C LEU A 117 0.33 -11.11 1.07
N PHE A 118 0.06 -11.58 2.29
CA PHE A 118 0.67 -11.08 3.52
C PHE A 118 1.52 -12.14 4.22
N ASP A 119 2.55 -11.66 4.92
CA ASP A 119 3.26 -12.49 5.90
C ASP A 119 2.31 -12.90 7.04
N ALA A 120 2.64 -14.01 7.72
CA ALA A 120 1.85 -14.49 8.84
C ALA A 120 1.77 -13.43 9.96
N PRO A 121 0.60 -13.18 10.55
CA PRO A 121 0.48 -12.29 11.70
C PRO A 121 1.43 -12.70 12.84
N VAL A 122 2.04 -11.70 13.48
CA VAL A 122 2.93 -11.91 14.63
C VAL A 122 2.11 -11.82 15.93
N PRO A 123 2.32 -12.72 16.91
CA PRO A 123 1.65 -12.61 18.21
C PRO A 123 2.08 -11.33 18.96
N VAL A 124 1.10 -10.65 19.57
CA VAL A 124 1.29 -9.49 20.45
C VAL A 124 0.47 -9.68 21.73
N PRO A 125 0.80 -8.96 22.84
CA PRO A 125 -0.03 -8.98 24.04
C PRO A 125 -1.48 -8.58 23.76
N ASP A 126 -2.43 -9.11 24.54
CA ASP A 126 -3.87 -8.81 24.40
C ASP A 126 -4.21 -7.34 24.64
N ASP A 127 -3.34 -6.61 25.36
CA ASP A 127 -3.44 -5.18 25.67
C ASP A 127 -2.55 -4.30 24.78
N ALA A 128 -2.00 -4.85 23.70
CA ALA A 128 -1.24 -4.09 22.71
C ALA A 128 -2.04 -2.90 22.15
N ASP A 129 -1.35 -1.80 21.89
CA ASP A 129 -1.98 -0.63 21.30
C ASP A 129 -2.37 -0.90 19.82
N PRO A 130 -3.33 -0.13 19.26
CA PRO A 130 -3.86 -0.38 17.91
C PRO A 130 -2.79 -0.40 16.80
N GLN A 131 -1.74 0.41 16.91
CA GLN A 131 -0.68 0.42 15.90
C GLN A 131 0.13 -0.87 16.00
N THR A 132 0.50 -1.29 17.21
CA THR A 132 1.20 -2.56 17.45
C THR A 132 0.41 -3.73 16.89
N THR A 133 -0.90 -3.81 17.16
CA THR A 133 -1.76 -4.85 16.61
C THR A 133 -1.83 -4.81 15.08
N LEU A 134 -1.98 -3.62 14.47
CA LEU A 134 -1.99 -3.46 13.01
C LEU A 134 -0.67 -3.92 12.38
N ILE A 135 0.47 -3.44 12.87
CA ILE A 135 1.79 -3.79 12.33
C ILE A 135 2.01 -5.30 12.42
N ALA A 136 1.66 -5.90 13.55
CA ALA A 136 1.76 -7.33 13.74
C ALA A 136 0.81 -8.13 12.83
N LEU A 137 -0.39 -7.61 12.53
CA LEU A 137 -1.33 -8.20 11.56
C LEU A 137 -0.69 -8.36 10.17
N PHE A 138 0.15 -7.40 9.77
CA PHE A 138 0.91 -7.41 8.52
C PHE A 138 2.26 -8.15 8.63
N GLY A 139 2.41 -9.03 9.64
CA GLY A 139 3.58 -9.89 9.84
C GLY A 139 4.86 -9.19 10.29
N ARG A 140 4.78 -7.91 10.65
CA ARG A 140 5.93 -7.14 11.18
C ARG A 140 6.07 -7.33 12.67
N ARG A 141 7.27 -7.05 13.18
CA ARG A 141 7.63 -7.21 14.59
C ARG A 141 7.77 -5.83 15.23
N PRO A 142 6.72 -5.25 15.83
CA PRO A 142 6.78 -3.95 16.47
C PRO A 142 7.73 -3.89 17.67
#